data_AF-A0A0T5ZH80-F1
#
_entry.id   AF-A0A0T5ZH80-F1
#
_cell.length_a   1.000
_cell.length_b   1.000
_cell.length_c   1.000
_cell.angle_alpha   90.00
_cell.angle_beta   90.00
_cell.angle_gamma   90.00
#
_symmetry.space_group_name_H-M   'P 1'
#
loop_
_entity.id
_entity.type
_entity.pdbx_description
1 polymer ?
#
loop_
_entity_poly.entity_id
_entity_poly.type
_entity_poly.pdbx_seq_one_letter_code
_entity_poly.pdbx_strand_id
1 'polypeptide(L)'
;MKQIVWVLSVIIIASTIPSIYAEDLDLFTDSDVYSDGQPLFVYGKALSNENLILRLFAPDGTIVIFDQIIVDSEGSFNHVLLTWPDASTKIPYGTYTVEAISTTQNGLSKTVDIKFTSTSELVEVPVERRVTTSVFAPEIAAVDQPFRVFAQVTSDGLLVGGDPNELLGTSHVHTPTDQVVSLSQSFATLHEGLYYIDYTPRQKGTYVFHMVAFSKGTISHGSAATSVLSQDISGVAEQIVKLNSILDETSGELDRLKSEIEGFGSTLESASKDIDSSVTSISSSVNNIEEASIQLNSLFFPIVASIGIIVALQIAIFARRR
;
A
#
# COMPACT_ATOMS: atom_id res chain seq x y z
N MET A 1 94.95 16.05 -32.43
CA MET A 1 94.98 14.58 -32.63
C MET A 1 94.60 13.91 -31.32
N LYS A 2 93.54 13.08 -31.32
CA LYS A 2 93.33 11.85 -30.51
C LYS A 2 93.39 12.00 -28.97
N GLN A 3 92.45 11.53 -28.14
CA GLN A 3 91.37 10.57 -28.29
C GLN A 3 90.47 10.65 -27.03
N ILE A 4 89.15 10.62 -27.26
CA ILE A 4 88.15 9.78 -26.58
C ILE A 4 88.22 9.72 -25.04
N VAL A 5 87.37 10.52 -24.38
CA VAL A 5 86.95 10.32 -22.99
C VAL A 5 85.70 9.42 -23.02
N TRP A 6 85.80 8.24 -22.44
CA TRP A 6 84.69 7.31 -22.20
C TRP A 6 84.70 6.90 -20.72
N VAL A 7 83.53 7.06 -20.09
CA VAL A 7 82.98 6.33 -18.92
C VAL A 7 83.55 6.64 -17.52
N LEU A 8 82.72 7.26 -16.67
CA LEU A 8 82.10 6.58 -15.51
C LEU A 8 81.00 7.47 -14.90
N SER A 9 79.76 7.33 -15.38
CA SER A 9 78.58 7.78 -14.66
C SER A 9 77.97 6.56 -13.96
N VAL A 10 78.32 6.35 -12.70
CA VAL A 10 77.62 5.41 -11.83
C VAL A 10 76.37 6.11 -11.33
N ILE A 11 75.25 5.82 -11.98
CA ILE A 11 73.91 6.15 -11.48
C ILE A 11 73.59 5.17 -10.35
N ILE A 12 73.54 5.66 -9.10
CA ILE A 12 72.96 4.94 -7.97
C ILE A 12 71.45 5.13 -8.08
N ILE A 13 70.76 4.16 -8.68
CA ILE A 13 69.32 3.99 -8.49
C ILE A 13 69.16 3.22 -7.18
N ALA A 14 68.92 3.97 -6.09
CA ALA A 14 68.32 3.40 -4.90
C ALA A 14 66.88 3.02 -5.26
N SER A 15 66.68 1.76 -5.62
CA SER A 15 65.34 1.19 -5.72
C SER A 15 64.74 1.19 -4.31
N THR A 16 63.71 2.01 -4.10
CA THR A 16 62.80 1.84 -2.98
C THR A 16 62.06 0.53 -3.19
N ILE A 17 62.59 -0.57 -2.66
CA ILE A 17 61.84 -1.82 -2.56
C ILE A 17 60.67 -1.51 -1.62
N PRO A 18 59.40 -1.58 -2.07
CA PRO A 18 58.29 -1.55 -1.14
C PRO A 18 58.44 -2.76 -0.21
N SER A 19 58.58 -2.51 1.09
CA SER A 19 58.53 -3.56 2.11
C SER A 19 57.16 -4.23 1.99
N ILE A 20 57.13 -5.43 1.43
CA ILE A 20 55.96 -6.32 1.50
C ILE A 20 55.94 -6.82 2.94
N TYR A 21 55.18 -6.16 3.82
CA TYR A 21 54.84 -6.75 5.10
C TYR A 21 53.95 -7.97 4.81
N ALA A 22 54.36 -9.15 5.28
CA ALA A 22 53.44 -10.29 5.33
C ALA A 22 52.27 -9.90 6.26
N GLU A 23 51.04 -10.29 5.92
CA GLU A 23 49.93 -10.20 6.87
C GLU A 23 50.31 -11.02 8.11
N ASP A 24 50.51 -10.34 9.24
CA ASP A 24 50.92 -10.98 10.51
C ASP A 24 49.78 -10.97 11.54
N LEU A 25 48.55 -10.72 11.09
CA LEU A 25 47.35 -10.71 11.94
C LEU A 25 46.61 -12.04 11.84
N ASP A 26 46.58 -12.77 12.95
CA ASP A 26 45.76 -13.97 13.15
C ASP A 26 44.83 -13.76 14.36
N LEU A 27 43.65 -14.39 14.33
CA LEU A 27 42.66 -14.33 15.40
C LEU A 27 42.01 -15.69 15.59
N PHE A 28 41.99 -16.16 16.83
CA PHE A 28 41.35 -17.38 17.27
C PHE A 28 40.57 -17.14 18.56
N THR A 29 39.64 -18.03 18.84
CA THR A 29 38.88 -18.12 20.09
C THR A 29 39.11 -19.47 20.75
N ASP A 30 38.91 -19.57 22.06
CA ASP A 30 39.12 -20.82 22.81
C ASP A 30 38.04 -21.88 22.56
N SER A 31 36.87 -21.44 22.09
CA SER A 31 35.76 -22.28 21.63
C SER A 31 35.02 -21.64 20.45
N ASP A 32 34.26 -22.46 19.73
CA ASP A 32 33.31 -22.03 18.70
C ASP A 32 31.90 -21.81 19.28
N VAL A 33 31.60 -22.42 20.44
CA VAL A 33 30.29 -22.39 21.09
C VAL A 33 30.44 -22.06 22.58
N TYR A 34 29.62 -21.14 23.05
CA TYR A 34 29.60 -20.64 24.42
C TYR A 34 28.21 -20.70 25.03
N SER A 35 28.17 -20.83 26.35
CA SER A 35 26.99 -20.72 27.19
C SER A 35 27.19 -19.71 28.32
N ASP A 36 26.11 -19.44 29.06
CA ASP A 36 26.08 -18.47 30.15
C ASP A 36 27.25 -18.69 31.14
N GLY A 37 27.90 -17.60 31.52
CA GLY A 37 29.03 -17.57 32.46
C GLY A 37 30.39 -17.96 31.88
N GLN A 38 30.47 -18.43 30.63
CA GLN A 38 31.75 -18.79 30.02
C GLN A 38 32.54 -17.54 29.57
N PRO A 39 33.86 -17.49 29.80
CA PRO A 39 34.72 -16.46 29.24
C PRO A 39 34.96 -16.73 27.74
N LEU A 40 34.85 -15.68 26.92
CA LEU A 40 35.33 -15.63 25.55
C LEU A 40 36.78 -15.16 25.56
N PHE A 41 37.72 -16.08 25.38
CA PHE A 41 39.12 -15.74 25.20
C PHE A 41 39.41 -15.53 23.72
N VAL A 42 40.09 -14.42 23.40
CA VAL A 42 40.58 -14.13 22.07
C VAL A 42 42.10 -14.10 22.09
N TYR A 43 42.72 -14.78 21.15
CA TYR A 43 44.17 -14.87 21.06
C TYR A 43 44.65 -14.98 19.63
N GLY A 44 45.92 -14.67 19.40
CA GLY A 44 46.49 -14.71 18.05
C GLY A 44 47.85 -14.04 17.97
N LYS A 45 48.23 -13.71 16.73
CA LYS A 45 49.47 -13.01 16.39
C LYS A 45 49.18 -11.69 15.70
N ALA A 46 50.08 -10.73 15.89
CA ALA A 46 50.02 -9.39 15.34
C ALA A 46 51.41 -8.74 15.42
N LEU A 47 51.57 -7.51 14.91
CA LEU A 47 52.86 -6.82 15.03
C LEU A 47 53.18 -6.51 16.49
N SER A 48 54.42 -6.81 16.87
CA SER A 48 54.94 -6.56 18.22
C SER A 48 54.75 -5.10 18.66
N ASN A 49 54.23 -4.91 19.88
CA ASN A 49 53.91 -3.61 20.49
C ASN A 49 52.90 -2.74 19.71
N GLU A 50 52.11 -3.31 18.79
CA GLU A 50 51.05 -2.58 18.12
C GLU A 50 49.77 -2.48 18.97
N ASN A 51 48.94 -1.47 18.69
CA ASN A 51 47.59 -1.42 19.24
C ASN A 51 46.63 -2.22 18.34
N LEU A 52 45.92 -3.17 18.92
CA LEU A 52 44.82 -3.90 18.28
C LEU A 52 43.48 -3.39 18.83
N ILE A 53 42.51 -3.25 17.94
CA ILE A 53 41.11 -3.04 18.30
C ILE A 53 40.41 -4.39 18.23
N LEU A 54 39.70 -4.76 19.29
CA LEU A 54 38.87 -5.95 19.37
C LEU A 54 37.40 -5.53 19.41
N ARG A 55 36.58 -6.15 18.57
CA ARG A 55 35.12 -5.91 18.54
C ARG A 55 34.37 -7.22 18.62
N LEU A 56 33.24 -7.20 19.32
CA LEU A 56 32.25 -8.26 19.28
C LEU A 56 30.97 -7.71 18.66
N PHE A 57 30.54 -8.29 17.54
CA PHE A 57 29.28 -7.97 16.89
C PHE A 57 28.18 -8.93 17.28
N ALA A 58 26.99 -8.41 17.58
CA ALA A 58 25.79 -9.21 17.78
C ALA A 58 25.25 -9.76 16.45
N PRO A 59 24.28 -10.69 16.49
CA PRO A 59 23.67 -11.25 15.26
C PRO A 59 23.07 -10.21 14.30
N ASP A 60 22.57 -9.07 14.80
CA ASP A 60 22.07 -7.94 13.99
C ASP A 60 23.18 -7.07 13.36
N GLY A 61 24.44 -7.31 13.71
CA GLY A 61 25.58 -6.53 13.25
C GLY A 61 25.89 -5.30 14.09
N THR A 62 25.22 -5.09 15.23
CA THR A 62 25.58 -4.03 16.19
C THR A 62 26.81 -4.43 17.01
N ILE A 63 27.57 -3.44 17.50
CA ILE A 63 28.75 -3.68 18.33
C ILE A 63 28.31 -3.84 19.79
N VAL A 64 28.60 -5.00 20.38
CA VAL A 64 28.36 -5.30 21.80
C VAL A 64 29.55 -4.91 22.66
N ILE A 65 30.76 -5.25 22.19
CA ILE A 65 32.02 -4.93 22.87
C ILE A 65 32.95 -4.22 21.90
N PHE A 66 33.62 -3.20 22.41
CA PHE A 66 34.75 -2.53 21.76
C PHE A 66 35.86 -2.42 22.79
N ASP A 67 37.02 -2.98 22.51
CA ASP A 67 38.20 -2.89 23.37
C ASP A 67 39.47 -2.62 22.56
N GLN A 68 40.51 -2.14 23.24
CA GLN A 68 41.81 -1.88 22.64
C GLN A 68 42.91 -2.46 23.53
N ILE A 69 43.76 -3.29 22.93
CA ILE A 69 44.88 -3.95 23.61
C ILE A 69 46.21 -3.63 22.92
N ILE A 70 47.30 -3.78 23.68
CA ILE A 70 48.67 -3.68 23.15
C ILE A 70 49.20 -5.10 23.00
N VAL A 71 49.67 -5.43 21.79
CA VAL A 71 50.33 -6.71 21.49
C VAL A 71 51.66 -6.78 22.23
N ASP A 72 51.99 -7.94 22.75
CA ASP A 72 53.23 -8.11 23.49
C ASP A 72 54.47 -7.92 22.59
N SER A 73 55.65 -7.89 23.22
CA SER A 73 56.92 -7.72 22.51
C SER A 73 57.26 -8.90 21.59
N GLU A 74 56.63 -10.06 21.77
CA GLU A 74 56.83 -11.27 20.96
C GLU A 74 55.84 -11.37 19.79
N GLY A 75 54.93 -10.39 19.65
CA GLY A 75 53.92 -10.37 18.59
C GLY A 75 52.69 -11.24 18.88
N SER A 76 52.49 -11.64 20.13
CA SER A 76 51.33 -12.43 20.54
C SER A 76 50.37 -11.60 21.39
N PHE A 77 49.10 -12.00 21.41
CA PHE A 77 48.12 -11.43 22.32
C PHE A 77 47.17 -12.52 22.84
N ASN A 78 46.67 -12.31 24.05
CA ASN A 78 45.61 -13.09 24.67
C ASN A 78 44.81 -12.19 25.60
N HIS A 79 43.49 -12.19 25.46
CA HIS A 79 42.61 -11.30 26.20
C HIS A 79 41.23 -11.93 26.42
N VAL A 80 40.60 -11.67 27.57
CA VAL A 80 39.19 -12.04 27.82
C VAL A 80 38.31 -10.91 27.31
N LEU A 81 37.69 -11.11 26.15
CA LEU A 81 36.89 -10.05 25.51
C LEU A 81 35.52 -9.87 26.19
N LEU A 82 34.92 -10.97 26.66
CA LEU A 82 33.63 -10.98 27.31
C LEU A 82 33.54 -12.17 28.25
N THR A 83 32.85 -12.03 29.38
CA THR A 83 32.27 -13.19 30.08
C THR A 83 30.79 -13.21 29.76
N TRP A 84 30.31 -14.28 29.11
CA TRP A 84 28.94 -14.36 28.62
C TRP A 84 27.96 -14.17 29.77
N PRO A 85 27.09 -13.14 29.72
CA PRO A 85 26.05 -12.99 30.71
C PRO A 85 24.91 -13.99 30.45
N ASP A 86 23.95 -14.06 31.36
CA ASP A 86 22.68 -14.74 31.07
C ASP A 86 22.03 -14.11 29.83
N ALA A 87 21.48 -14.94 28.95
CA ALA A 87 20.82 -14.46 27.74
C ALA A 87 19.68 -13.48 28.06
N SER A 88 19.64 -12.38 27.29
CA SER A 88 18.68 -11.29 27.48
C SER A 88 18.27 -10.68 26.14
N THR A 89 17.35 -9.72 26.16
CA THR A 89 16.99 -8.96 24.95
C THR A 89 18.14 -8.12 24.37
N LYS A 90 19.20 -7.87 25.15
CA LYS A 90 20.38 -7.12 24.71
C LYS A 90 21.49 -8.03 24.17
N ILE A 91 21.61 -9.22 24.75
CA ILE A 91 22.59 -10.25 24.37
C ILE A 91 21.83 -11.58 24.29
N PRO A 92 21.08 -11.82 23.20
CA PRO A 92 20.34 -13.07 23.03
C PRO A 92 21.25 -14.17 22.49
N TYR A 93 20.78 -15.41 22.55
CA TYR A 93 21.44 -16.51 21.84
C TYR A 93 21.48 -16.24 20.32
N GLY A 94 22.58 -16.62 19.68
CA GLY A 94 22.79 -16.39 18.26
C GLY A 94 24.26 -16.45 17.85
N THR A 95 24.52 -16.06 16.59
CA THR A 95 25.85 -16.05 15.99
C THR A 95 26.49 -14.67 16.08
N TYR A 96 27.54 -14.58 16.88
CA TYR A 96 28.32 -13.38 17.09
C TYR A 96 29.60 -13.41 16.25
N THR A 97 30.10 -12.24 15.88
CA THR A 97 31.37 -12.12 15.15
C THR A 97 32.39 -11.39 16.00
N VAL A 98 33.51 -12.04 16.29
CA VAL A 98 34.69 -11.37 16.86
C VAL A 98 35.50 -10.82 15.71
N GLU A 99 36.00 -9.59 15.85
CA GLU A 99 36.89 -8.95 14.90
C GLU A 99 38.11 -8.38 15.61
N ALA A 100 39.30 -8.62 15.04
CA ALA A 100 40.53 -7.96 15.44
C ALA A 100 41.01 -7.07 14.28
N ILE A 101 41.38 -5.82 14.61
CA ILE A 101 41.83 -4.82 13.63
C ILE A 101 43.19 -4.28 14.06
N SER A 102 44.15 -4.36 13.15
CA SER A 102 45.45 -3.72 13.29
C SER A 102 45.38 -2.24 12.96
N THR A 103 45.83 -1.41 13.90
CA THR A 103 45.92 0.06 13.70
C THR A 103 47.17 0.48 12.92
N THR A 104 48.17 -0.40 12.80
CA THR A 104 49.46 -0.08 12.17
C THR A 104 49.61 -0.70 10.77
N GLN A 105 48.91 -1.80 10.50
CA GLN A 105 48.89 -2.51 9.22
C GLN A 105 47.75 -2.02 8.32
N ASN A 106 47.60 -0.70 8.18
CA ASN A 106 46.59 -0.07 7.32
C ASN A 106 45.14 -0.57 7.55
N GLY A 107 44.78 -0.89 8.80
CA GLY A 107 43.44 -1.37 9.14
C GLY A 107 43.16 -2.83 8.78
N LEU A 108 44.19 -3.67 8.58
CA LEU A 108 44.03 -5.10 8.36
C LEU A 108 43.13 -5.71 9.45
N SER A 109 42.13 -6.50 9.03
CA SER A 109 41.12 -7.09 9.92
C SER A 109 41.01 -8.60 9.70
N LYS A 110 40.80 -9.34 10.80
CA LYS A 110 40.42 -10.76 10.80
C LYS A 110 39.17 -10.95 11.66
N THR A 111 38.29 -11.85 11.22
CA THR A 111 37.02 -12.15 11.90
C THR A 111 36.86 -13.64 12.16
N VAL A 112 36.21 -13.99 13.27
CA VAL A 112 35.77 -15.35 13.57
C VAL A 112 34.32 -15.32 14.08
N ASP A 113 33.49 -16.22 13.56
CA ASP A 113 32.11 -16.37 13.99
C ASP A 113 32.03 -17.41 15.11
N ILE A 114 31.31 -17.08 16.18
CA ILE A 114 31.10 -17.92 17.35
C ILE A 114 29.61 -17.97 17.70
N LYS A 115 29.20 -19.00 18.43
CA LYS A 115 27.81 -19.21 18.80
C LYS A 115 27.59 -19.07 20.30
N PHE A 116 26.62 -18.26 20.71
CA PHE A 116 26.14 -18.19 22.08
C PHE A 116 24.81 -18.93 22.19
N THR A 117 24.74 -19.97 23.02
CA THR A 117 23.53 -20.80 23.18
C THR A 117 23.30 -21.19 24.64
N SER A 118 22.16 -21.82 24.93
CA SER A 118 21.83 -22.31 26.28
C SER A 118 22.73 -23.45 26.78
N THR A 119 23.55 -24.04 25.91
CA THR A 119 24.51 -25.08 26.26
C THR A 119 25.79 -24.94 25.45
N SER A 120 26.92 -25.31 26.04
CA SER A 120 28.21 -25.40 25.34
C SER A 120 28.54 -26.83 24.89
N GLU A 121 27.59 -27.76 25.04
CA GLU A 121 27.74 -29.11 24.48
C GLU A 121 27.93 -29.03 22.97
N LEU A 122 29.06 -29.55 22.50
CA LEU A 122 29.42 -29.65 21.09
C LEU A 122 28.40 -30.53 20.38
N VAL A 123 27.37 -29.91 19.84
CA VAL A 123 26.68 -30.48 18.69
C VAL A 123 27.64 -30.23 17.52
N GLU A 124 28.06 -31.27 16.78
CA GLU A 124 28.94 -31.20 15.59
C GLU A 124 28.34 -30.38 14.41
N VAL A 125 27.39 -29.49 14.69
CA VAL A 125 26.73 -28.65 13.71
C VAL A 125 27.61 -27.41 13.47
N PRO A 126 27.90 -27.07 12.21
CA PRO A 126 28.63 -25.85 11.89
C PRO A 126 27.97 -24.60 12.50
N VAL A 127 28.78 -23.62 12.88
CA VAL A 127 28.29 -22.30 13.29
C VAL A 127 27.69 -21.61 12.07
N GLU A 128 26.39 -21.81 11.85
CA GLU A 128 25.62 -21.16 10.79
C GLU A 128 24.80 -20.00 11.36
N ARG A 129 24.98 -18.82 10.76
CA ARG A 129 24.14 -17.63 10.96
C ARG A 129 22.84 -17.79 10.18
N ARG A 130 21.69 -17.66 10.84
CA ARG A 130 20.39 -17.77 10.17
C ARG A 130 19.78 -16.40 9.90
N VAL A 131 19.89 -15.93 8.66
CA VAL A 131 19.14 -14.75 8.19
C VAL A 131 17.74 -15.19 7.74
N THR A 132 16.72 -14.40 8.06
CA THR A 132 15.32 -14.66 7.68
C THR A 132 14.65 -13.39 7.16
N THR A 133 13.94 -13.52 6.04
CA THR A 133 13.24 -12.43 5.35
C THR A 133 11.75 -12.74 5.33
N SER A 134 10.94 -11.90 5.95
CA SER A 134 9.47 -11.98 5.90
C SER A 134 8.91 -10.84 5.08
N VAL A 135 7.93 -11.11 4.22
CA VAL A 135 7.34 -10.11 3.31
C VAL A 135 5.86 -9.98 3.60
N PHE A 136 5.40 -8.75 3.76
CA PHE A 136 3.99 -8.43 4.02
C PHE A 136 3.50 -7.50 2.93
N ALA A 137 2.47 -7.92 2.20
CA ALA A 137 1.80 -7.13 1.18
C ALA A 137 0.28 -7.26 1.39
N PRO A 138 -0.52 -6.26 0.99
CA PRO A 138 -1.97 -6.43 0.95
C PRO A 138 -2.32 -7.57 -0.01
N GLU A 139 -3.31 -8.37 0.34
CA GLU A 139 -3.79 -9.47 -0.51
C GLU A 139 -4.46 -8.95 -1.78
N ILE A 140 -5.14 -7.80 -1.67
CA ILE A 140 -5.88 -7.16 -2.76
C ILE A 140 -5.47 -5.68 -2.86
N ALA A 141 -5.30 -5.19 -4.08
CA ALA A 141 -5.09 -3.77 -4.39
C ALA A 141 -5.83 -3.36 -5.68
N ALA A 142 -5.81 -2.07 -6.01
CA ALA A 142 -6.39 -1.54 -7.24
C ALA A 142 -5.33 -1.04 -8.21
N VAL A 143 -5.64 -1.11 -9.52
CA VAL A 143 -4.84 -0.46 -10.56
C VAL A 143 -4.72 1.04 -10.26
N ASP A 144 -3.54 1.60 -10.48
CA ASP A 144 -3.16 3.00 -10.27
C ASP A 144 -3.27 3.53 -8.84
N GLN A 145 -3.57 2.67 -7.86
CA GLN A 145 -3.58 3.01 -6.44
C GLN A 145 -2.30 2.52 -5.77
N PRO A 146 -1.49 3.41 -5.16
CA PRO A 146 -0.28 2.98 -4.46
C PRO A 146 -0.65 2.14 -3.23
N PHE A 147 0.15 1.10 -2.97
CA PHE A 147 0.08 0.35 -1.73
C PHE A 147 1.49 0.03 -1.23
N ARG A 148 1.59 -0.26 0.07
CA ARG A 148 2.87 -0.51 0.72
C ARG A 148 3.15 -2.00 0.84
N VAL A 149 4.39 -2.38 0.56
CA VAL A 149 4.92 -3.73 0.81
C VAL A 149 6.06 -3.61 1.81
N PHE A 150 6.04 -4.45 2.84
CA PHE A 150 7.05 -4.48 3.90
C PHE A 150 7.95 -5.69 3.75
N ALA A 151 9.22 -5.52 4.10
CA ALA A 151 10.21 -6.58 4.22
C ALA A 151 10.84 -6.49 5.62
N GLN A 152 10.67 -7.54 6.42
CA GLN A 152 11.34 -7.68 7.71
C GLN A 152 12.55 -8.59 7.54
N VAL A 153 13.73 -8.15 7.96
CA VAL A 153 14.98 -8.92 7.91
C VAL A 153 15.49 -9.14 9.33
N THR A 154 15.73 -10.40 9.66
CA THR A 154 16.28 -10.79 10.97
C THR A 154 17.49 -11.71 10.79
N SER A 155 18.37 -11.73 11.79
CA SER A 155 19.53 -12.62 11.90
C SER A 155 19.52 -13.23 13.30
N ASP A 156 19.33 -14.55 13.36
CA ASP A 156 19.09 -15.30 14.60
C ASP A 156 17.99 -14.69 15.49
N GLY A 157 16.99 -14.05 14.86
CA GLY A 157 15.84 -13.42 15.53
C GLY A 157 16.02 -11.94 15.87
N LEU A 158 17.22 -11.36 15.75
CA LEU A 158 17.44 -9.92 15.90
C LEU A 158 17.21 -9.15 14.60
N LEU A 159 16.71 -7.92 14.69
CA LEU A 159 16.40 -7.07 13.54
C LEU A 159 17.70 -6.57 12.88
N VAL A 160 17.91 -6.91 11.61
CA VAL A 160 19.12 -6.51 10.88
C VAL A 160 18.95 -5.07 10.38
N GLY A 161 19.76 -4.16 10.91
CA GLY A 161 19.81 -2.75 10.47
C GLY A 161 20.73 -2.53 9.26
N GLY A 162 20.80 -1.28 8.79
CA GLY A 162 21.68 -0.85 7.70
C GLY A 162 20.95 -0.22 6.51
N ASP A 163 21.71 0.09 5.45
CA ASP A 163 21.16 0.62 4.20
C ASP A 163 20.33 -0.46 3.49
N PRO A 164 19.01 -0.25 3.29
CA PRO A 164 18.19 -1.22 2.60
C PRO A 164 18.61 -1.48 1.16
N ASN A 165 19.35 -0.57 0.52
CA ASN A 165 19.81 -0.76 -0.86
C ASN A 165 20.97 -1.75 -0.95
N GLU A 166 21.76 -1.88 0.11
CA GLU A 166 22.78 -2.92 0.24
C GLU A 166 22.13 -4.23 0.69
N LEU A 167 21.25 -4.16 1.69
CA LEU A 167 20.61 -5.34 2.29
C LEU A 167 19.64 -6.04 1.34
N LEU A 168 18.78 -5.29 0.65
CA LEU A 168 17.66 -5.78 -0.17
C LEU A 168 17.85 -5.50 -1.67
N GLY A 169 19.06 -5.15 -2.09
CA GLY A 169 19.35 -4.59 -3.43
C GLY A 169 19.01 -5.47 -4.63
N THR A 170 18.79 -6.78 -4.44
CA THR A 170 18.42 -7.73 -5.50
C THR A 170 16.93 -8.11 -5.50
N SER A 171 16.14 -7.45 -4.66
CA SER A 171 14.69 -7.64 -4.59
C SER A 171 14.00 -7.16 -5.87
N HIS A 172 12.94 -7.85 -6.26
CA HIS A 172 12.20 -7.58 -7.49
C HIS A 172 10.72 -7.96 -7.35
N VAL A 173 9.91 -7.49 -8.29
CA VAL A 173 8.51 -7.90 -8.43
C VAL A 173 8.27 -8.56 -9.78
N HIS A 174 7.59 -9.70 -9.77
CA HIS A 174 7.03 -10.31 -10.97
C HIS A 174 5.68 -9.66 -11.25
N THR A 175 5.53 -9.09 -12.44
CA THR A 175 4.26 -8.52 -12.89
C THR A 175 3.32 -9.60 -13.42
N PRO A 176 2.02 -9.29 -13.61
CA PRO A 176 1.07 -10.20 -14.25
C PRO A 176 1.41 -10.64 -15.68
N THR A 177 2.37 -9.97 -16.32
CA THR A 177 2.85 -10.28 -17.68
C THR A 177 4.20 -11.01 -17.66
N ASP A 178 4.56 -11.60 -16.51
CA ASP A 178 5.83 -12.28 -16.25
C ASP A 178 7.08 -11.40 -16.41
N GLN A 179 6.91 -10.07 -16.43
CA GLN A 179 8.05 -9.16 -16.42
C GLN A 179 8.63 -9.07 -15.02
N VAL A 180 9.95 -9.00 -14.92
CA VAL A 180 10.66 -8.78 -13.66
C VAL A 180 11.06 -7.31 -13.58
N VAL A 181 10.58 -6.61 -12.55
CA VAL A 181 10.92 -5.22 -12.29
C VAL A 181 11.78 -5.15 -11.02
N SER A 182 12.98 -4.58 -11.14
CA SER A 182 13.87 -4.37 -10.00
C SER A 182 13.25 -3.41 -9.00
N LEU A 183 13.40 -3.72 -7.72
CA LEU A 183 13.03 -2.85 -6.59
C LEU A 183 14.26 -2.22 -5.93
N SER A 184 15.44 -2.42 -6.50
CA SER A 184 16.69 -1.76 -6.08
C SER A 184 16.47 -0.25 -5.94
N GLN A 185 17.01 0.37 -4.89
CA GLN A 185 16.92 1.83 -4.67
C GLN A 185 15.50 2.36 -4.38
N SER A 186 14.50 1.47 -4.25
CA SER A 186 13.11 1.87 -3.96
C SER A 186 12.75 1.73 -2.48
N PHE A 187 13.62 1.12 -1.68
CA PHE A 187 13.34 0.83 -0.28
C PHE A 187 13.56 2.04 0.62
N ALA A 188 12.64 2.21 1.54
CA ALA A 188 12.76 3.09 2.68
C ALA A 188 12.79 2.28 3.99
N THR A 189 13.40 2.85 5.02
CA THR A 189 13.47 2.26 6.36
C THR A 189 12.30 2.76 7.20
N LEU A 190 11.43 1.87 7.66
CA LEU A 190 10.41 2.20 8.67
C LEU A 190 11.01 2.10 10.08
N HIS A 191 11.75 1.02 10.32
CA HIS A 191 12.47 0.74 11.55
C HIS A 191 13.68 -0.14 11.19
N GLU A 192 14.69 -0.24 12.06
CA GLU A 192 15.76 -1.22 11.87
C GLU A 192 15.18 -2.63 11.70
N GLY A 193 15.65 -3.37 10.70
CA GLY A 193 15.11 -4.67 10.30
C GLY A 193 13.71 -4.64 9.68
N LEU A 194 13.08 -3.48 9.48
CA LEU A 194 11.78 -3.34 8.83
C LEU A 194 11.78 -2.25 7.75
N TYR A 195 11.73 -2.70 6.51
CA TYR A 195 11.86 -1.87 5.32
C TYR A 195 10.56 -1.91 4.52
N TYR A 196 10.36 -0.93 3.64
CA TYR A 196 9.18 -0.89 2.79
C TYR A 196 9.42 -0.25 1.43
N ILE A 197 8.54 -0.57 0.49
CA ILE A 197 8.36 0.14 -0.77
C ILE A 197 6.90 0.59 -0.90
N ASP A 198 6.68 1.71 -1.58
CA ASP A 198 5.36 2.09 -2.07
C ASP A 198 5.28 1.73 -3.56
N TYR A 199 4.37 0.82 -3.91
CA TYR A 199 4.23 0.28 -5.25
C TYR A 199 2.89 0.70 -5.88
N THR A 200 2.92 1.25 -7.09
CA THR A 200 1.72 1.60 -7.87
C THR A 200 1.57 0.63 -9.05
N PRO A 201 0.63 -0.33 -9.01
CA PRO A 201 0.42 -1.27 -10.09
C PRO A 201 -0.27 -0.58 -11.28
N ARG A 202 0.09 -0.96 -12.50
CA ARG A 202 -0.43 -0.34 -13.75
C ARG A 202 -1.38 -1.23 -14.55
N GLN A 203 -1.54 -2.48 -14.12
CA GLN A 203 -2.39 -3.45 -14.79
C GLN A 203 -2.99 -4.41 -13.77
N LYS A 204 -4.07 -5.08 -14.17
CA LYS A 204 -4.74 -6.08 -13.33
C LYS A 204 -3.94 -7.39 -13.31
N GLY A 205 -4.13 -8.17 -12.25
CA GLY A 205 -3.55 -9.50 -12.09
C GLY A 205 -2.67 -9.62 -10.85
N THR A 206 -1.99 -10.75 -10.73
CA THR A 206 -1.17 -11.05 -9.55
C THR A 206 0.24 -10.48 -9.71
N TYR A 207 0.65 -9.70 -8.72
CA TYR A 207 2.04 -9.26 -8.55
C TYR A 207 2.68 -10.11 -7.46
N VAL A 208 3.87 -10.65 -7.71
CA VAL A 208 4.63 -11.42 -6.71
C VAL A 208 5.88 -10.64 -6.32
N PHE A 209 5.89 -10.13 -5.10
CA PHE A 209 6.99 -9.42 -4.51
C PHE A 209 7.99 -10.42 -3.94
N HIS A 210 9.21 -10.44 -4.47
CA HIS A 210 10.28 -11.31 -4.03
C HIS A 210 11.38 -10.45 -3.41
N MET A 211 11.51 -10.55 -2.09
CA MET A 211 12.50 -9.82 -1.30
C MET A 211 13.69 -10.74 -1.04
N VAL A 212 14.88 -10.25 -1.37
CA VAL A 212 16.13 -10.99 -1.24
C VAL A 212 17.06 -10.19 -0.35
N ALA A 213 17.31 -10.69 0.86
CA ALA A 213 18.18 -10.06 1.83
C ALA A 213 19.56 -10.72 1.82
N PHE A 214 20.63 -9.92 1.79
CA PHE A 214 22.00 -10.39 1.95
C PHE A 214 22.65 -9.70 3.16
N SER A 215 23.02 -10.48 4.17
CA SER A 215 23.70 -9.96 5.35
C SER A 215 24.84 -10.88 5.77
N LYS A 216 26.04 -10.31 5.92
CA LYS A 216 27.25 -10.99 6.42
C LYS A 216 27.50 -12.35 5.75
N GLY A 217 27.43 -12.41 4.42
CA GLY A 217 27.68 -13.63 3.64
C GLY A 217 26.49 -14.59 3.53
N THR A 218 25.40 -14.34 4.25
CA THR A 218 24.19 -15.18 4.22
C THR A 218 23.10 -14.52 3.39
N ILE A 219 22.38 -15.33 2.61
CA ILE A 219 21.23 -14.89 1.81
C ILE A 219 19.93 -15.45 2.38
N SER A 220 18.86 -14.67 2.29
CA SER A 220 17.53 -15.09 2.70
C SER A 220 16.47 -14.52 1.77
N HIS A 221 15.46 -15.33 1.47
CA HIS A 221 14.39 -15.04 0.53
C HIS A 221 13.06 -14.95 1.27
N GLY A 222 12.21 -14.03 0.83
CA GLY A 222 10.81 -13.96 1.26
C GLY A 222 9.92 -13.53 0.09
N SER A 223 8.66 -13.93 0.09
CA SER A 223 7.73 -13.54 -0.97
C SER A 223 6.33 -13.30 -0.46
N ALA A 224 5.63 -12.35 -1.09
CA ALA A 224 4.22 -12.09 -0.90
C ALA A 224 3.56 -11.79 -2.25
N ALA A 225 2.29 -12.14 -2.39
CA ALA A 225 1.52 -11.89 -3.60
C ALA A 225 0.37 -10.91 -3.33
N THR A 226 0.13 -10.01 -4.28
CA THR A 226 -0.99 -9.08 -4.26
C THR A 226 -1.80 -9.24 -5.54
N SER A 227 -3.10 -9.47 -5.41
CA SER A 227 -4.04 -9.50 -6.53
C SER A 227 -4.55 -8.09 -6.83
N VAL A 228 -4.21 -7.56 -8.00
CA VAL A 228 -4.61 -6.21 -8.41
C VAL A 228 -5.88 -6.28 -9.27
N LEU A 229 -6.92 -5.60 -8.81
CA LEU A 229 -8.23 -5.50 -9.45
C LEU A 229 -8.45 -4.12 -10.06
N SER A 230 -9.57 -3.89 -10.75
CA SER A 230 -9.93 -2.53 -11.22
C SER A 230 -10.16 -1.55 -10.08
N GLN A 231 -10.62 -2.02 -8.94
CA GLN A 231 -10.97 -1.23 -7.76
C GLN A 231 -10.68 -2.03 -6.51
N ASP A 232 -10.33 -1.34 -5.44
CA ASP A 232 -10.21 -1.91 -4.11
C ASP A 232 -11.59 -1.91 -3.41
N ILE A 233 -11.63 -2.43 -2.20
CA ILE A 233 -12.84 -2.48 -1.37
C ILE A 233 -13.36 -1.05 -1.09
N SER A 234 -12.46 -0.09 -0.93
CA SER A 234 -12.81 1.32 -0.68
C SER A 234 -13.58 1.92 -1.85
N GLY A 235 -13.07 1.76 -3.08
CA GLY A 235 -13.72 2.25 -4.29
C GLY A 235 -15.09 1.60 -4.51
N VAL A 236 -15.21 0.29 -4.25
CA VAL A 236 -16.52 -0.40 -4.33
C VAL A 236 -17.50 0.13 -3.27
N ALA A 237 -17.03 0.38 -2.05
CA ALA A 237 -17.87 0.93 -0.98
C ALA A 237 -18.39 2.34 -1.32
N GLU A 238 -17.55 3.22 -1.87
CA GLU A 238 -17.95 4.54 -2.34
C GLU A 238 -19.02 4.47 -3.43
N GLN A 239 -18.87 3.53 -4.38
CA GLN A 239 -19.87 3.29 -5.42
C GLN A 239 -21.22 2.84 -4.83
N ILE A 240 -21.21 1.95 -3.82
CA ILE A 240 -22.43 1.51 -3.13
C ILE A 240 -23.12 2.67 -2.42
N VAL A 241 -22.36 3.52 -1.72
CA VAL A 241 -22.92 4.72 -1.04
C VAL A 241 -23.57 5.65 -2.06
N LYS A 242 -22.91 5.90 -3.19
CA LYS A 242 -23.46 6.73 -4.26
C LYS A 242 -24.73 6.11 -4.86
N LEU A 243 -24.75 4.81 -5.07
CA LEU A 243 -25.92 4.10 -5.58
C LEU A 243 -27.11 4.21 -4.61
N ASN A 244 -26.87 4.06 -3.31
CA ASN A 244 -27.91 4.22 -2.29
C ASN A 244 -28.48 5.65 -2.29
N SER A 245 -27.63 6.68 -2.43
CA SER A 245 -28.09 8.07 -2.57
C SER A 245 -29.00 8.26 -3.78
N ILE A 246 -28.61 7.70 -4.94
CA ILE A 246 -29.43 7.79 -6.16
C ILE A 246 -30.76 7.04 -5.99
N LEU A 247 -30.77 5.91 -5.29
CA LEU A 247 -31.99 5.15 -5.00
C LEU A 247 -32.93 5.93 -4.07
N ASP A 248 -32.41 6.57 -3.03
CA ASP A 248 -33.18 7.43 -2.12
C ASP A 248 -33.80 8.63 -2.86
N GLU A 249 -33.01 9.30 -3.70
CA GLU A 249 -33.49 10.39 -4.55
C GLU A 249 -34.60 9.92 -5.50
N THR A 250 -34.40 8.77 -6.16
CA THR A 250 -35.39 8.18 -7.06
C THR A 250 -36.67 7.79 -6.32
N SER A 251 -36.57 7.28 -5.09
CA SER A 251 -37.73 6.99 -4.25
C SER A 251 -38.50 8.27 -3.90
N GLY A 252 -37.78 9.34 -3.54
CA GLY A 252 -38.41 10.63 -3.25
C GLY A 252 -39.13 11.24 -4.46
N GLU A 253 -38.54 11.11 -5.67
CA GLU A 253 -39.21 11.53 -6.90
C GLU A 253 -40.44 10.68 -7.23
N LEU A 254 -40.42 9.38 -6.92
CA LEU A 254 -41.60 8.52 -7.08
C LEU A 254 -42.74 8.91 -6.14
N ASP A 255 -42.43 9.26 -4.89
CA ASP A 255 -43.42 9.75 -3.92
C ASP A 255 -44.04 11.08 -4.37
N ARG A 256 -43.22 11.98 -4.93
CA ARG A 256 -43.72 13.23 -5.54
C ARG A 256 -44.64 12.95 -6.72
N LEU A 257 -44.21 12.10 -7.66
CA LEU A 257 -45.01 11.72 -8.82
C LEU A 257 -46.35 11.10 -8.40
N LYS A 258 -46.35 10.25 -7.37
CA LYS A 258 -47.57 9.66 -6.82
C LYS A 258 -48.52 10.74 -6.29
N SER A 259 -48.00 11.68 -5.50
CA SER A 259 -48.79 12.80 -4.96
C SER A 259 -49.38 13.68 -6.08
N GLU A 260 -48.60 13.97 -7.12
CA GLU A 260 -49.08 14.71 -8.30
C GLU A 260 -50.20 13.97 -9.05
N ILE A 261 -50.08 12.65 -9.21
CA ILE A 261 -51.11 11.81 -9.84
C ILE A 261 -52.41 11.80 -9.00
N GLU A 262 -52.31 11.69 -7.67
CA GLU A 262 -53.45 11.79 -6.77
C GLU A 262 -54.12 13.18 -6.86
N GLY A 263 -53.30 14.24 -6.91
CA GLY A 263 -53.76 15.61 -7.14
C GLY A 263 -54.48 15.78 -8.48
N PHE A 264 -53.93 15.23 -9.56
CA PHE A 264 -54.56 15.23 -10.88
C PHE A 264 -55.89 14.46 -10.86
N GLY A 265 -55.95 13.31 -10.17
CA GLY A 265 -57.18 12.54 -9.97
C GLY A 265 -58.28 13.35 -9.28
N SER A 266 -57.94 14.07 -8.21
CA SER A 266 -58.90 14.94 -7.50
C SER A 266 -59.41 16.10 -8.36
N THR A 267 -58.54 16.64 -9.22
CA THR A 267 -58.89 17.70 -10.18
C THR A 267 -59.87 17.16 -11.22
N LEU A 268 -59.62 15.96 -11.76
CA LEU A 268 -60.50 15.31 -12.72
C LEU A 268 -61.87 14.98 -12.12
N GLU A 269 -61.90 14.51 -10.87
CA GLU A 269 -63.16 14.23 -10.15
C GLU A 269 -63.99 15.50 -9.95
N SER A 270 -63.34 16.61 -9.58
CA SER A 270 -64.00 17.90 -9.40
C SER A 270 -64.58 18.42 -10.73
N ALA A 271 -63.79 18.40 -11.79
CA ALA A 271 -64.24 18.80 -13.12
C ALA A 271 -65.42 17.92 -13.61
N SER A 272 -65.39 16.62 -13.32
CA SER A 272 -66.50 15.72 -13.65
C SER A 272 -67.79 16.08 -12.92
N LYS A 273 -67.72 16.46 -11.63
CA LYS A 273 -68.89 16.91 -10.86
C LYS A 273 -69.45 18.24 -11.38
N ASP A 274 -68.58 19.16 -11.74
CA ASP A 274 -68.99 20.46 -12.31
C ASP A 274 -69.69 20.28 -13.68
N ILE A 275 -69.20 19.36 -14.52
CA ILE A 275 -69.84 18.99 -15.79
C ILE A 275 -71.22 18.37 -15.53
N ASP A 276 -71.34 17.44 -14.59
CA ASP A 276 -72.62 16.78 -14.26
C ASP A 276 -73.69 17.78 -13.78
N SER A 277 -73.27 18.70 -12.90
CA SER A 277 -74.11 19.82 -12.44
C SER A 277 -74.54 20.75 -13.58
N SER A 278 -73.61 21.07 -14.48
CA SER A 278 -73.88 21.89 -15.66
C SER A 278 -74.86 21.21 -16.62
N VAL A 279 -74.68 19.91 -16.87
CA VAL A 279 -75.58 19.10 -17.71
C VAL A 279 -76.99 19.07 -17.10
N THR A 280 -77.11 18.86 -15.79
CA THR A 280 -78.39 18.91 -15.07
C THR A 280 -79.07 20.27 -15.20
N SER A 281 -78.30 21.35 -15.03
CA SER A 281 -78.79 22.73 -15.17
C SER A 281 -79.26 23.04 -16.60
N ILE A 282 -78.50 22.62 -17.61
CA ILE A 282 -78.87 22.75 -19.02
C ILE A 282 -80.16 21.97 -19.30
N SER A 283 -80.27 20.72 -18.82
CA SER A 283 -81.47 19.91 -19.01
C SER A 283 -82.71 20.59 -18.41
N SER A 284 -82.60 21.17 -17.22
CA SER A 284 -83.72 21.92 -16.61
C SER A 284 -84.10 23.14 -17.42
N SER A 285 -83.11 23.86 -17.96
CA SER A 285 -83.32 25.04 -18.81
C SER A 285 -84.00 24.67 -20.12
N VAL A 286 -83.63 23.54 -20.74
CA VAL A 286 -84.27 23.00 -21.94
C VAL A 286 -85.74 22.66 -21.66
N ASN A 287 -86.04 21.99 -20.53
CA ASN A 287 -87.43 21.70 -20.15
C ASN A 287 -88.25 22.98 -19.94
N ASN A 288 -87.69 24.00 -19.29
CA ASN A 288 -88.35 25.29 -19.12
C ASN A 288 -88.62 25.99 -20.46
N ILE A 289 -87.68 25.91 -21.42
CA ILE A 289 -87.85 26.44 -22.78
C ILE A 289 -88.95 25.67 -23.53
N GLU A 290 -88.99 24.35 -23.40
CA GLU A 290 -90.03 23.50 -23.98
C GLU A 290 -91.41 23.89 -23.45
N GLU A 291 -91.56 24.06 -22.14
CA GLU A 291 -92.81 24.50 -21.52
C GLU A 291 -93.20 25.91 -21.97
N ALA A 292 -92.27 26.87 -21.97
CA ALA A 292 -92.52 28.23 -22.46
C ALA A 292 -92.91 28.25 -23.95
N SER A 293 -92.32 27.37 -24.76
CA SER A 293 -92.66 27.21 -26.17
C SER A 293 -94.10 26.69 -26.34
N ILE A 294 -94.52 25.71 -25.54
CA ILE A 294 -95.89 25.20 -25.52
C ILE A 294 -96.89 26.30 -25.10
N GLN A 295 -96.58 27.07 -24.05
CA GLN A 295 -97.41 28.19 -23.60
C GLN A 295 -97.54 29.28 -24.67
N LEU A 296 -96.43 29.64 -25.33
CA LEU A 296 -96.43 30.61 -26.42
C LEU A 296 -97.31 30.14 -27.57
N ASN A 297 -97.19 28.88 -27.99
CA ASN A 297 -98.07 28.31 -29.01
C ASN A 297 -99.55 28.36 -28.60
N SER A 298 -99.86 28.02 -27.34
CA SER A 298 -101.22 28.11 -26.80
C SER A 298 -101.80 29.52 -26.84
N LEU A 299 -100.98 30.57 -26.70
CA LEU A 299 -101.40 31.96 -26.82
C LEU A 299 -101.47 32.42 -28.28
N PHE A 300 -100.55 31.96 -29.11
CA PHE A 300 -100.42 32.37 -30.50
C PHE A 300 -101.61 31.88 -31.35
N PHE A 301 -102.06 30.64 -31.17
CA PHE A 301 -103.15 30.06 -31.95
C PHE A 301 -104.47 30.86 -31.85
N PRO A 302 -105.00 31.20 -30.65
CA PRO A 302 -106.18 32.05 -30.52
C PRO A 302 -106.02 33.44 -31.14
N ILE A 303 -104.84 34.06 -31.03
CA ILE A 303 -104.56 35.39 -31.59
C ILE A 303 -104.60 35.32 -33.13
N VAL A 304 -103.91 34.36 -33.73
CA VAL A 304 -103.91 34.17 -35.20
C VAL A 304 -105.31 33.86 -35.70
N ALA A 305 -106.06 32.99 -35.00
CA ALA A 305 -107.45 32.70 -35.34
C ALA A 305 -108.33 33.97 -35.27
N SER A 306 -108.15 34.80 -34.23
CA SER A 306 -108.87 36.07 -34.08
C SER A 306 -108.54 37.05 -35.21
N ILE A 307 -107.26 37.21 -35.58
CA ILE A 307 -106.82 38.03 -36.72
C ILE A 307 -107.46 37.51 -38.01
N GLY A 308 -107.45 36.20 -38.24
CA GLY A 308 -108.09 35.57 -39.40
C GLY A 308 -109.59 35.87 -39.48
N ILE A 309 -110.31 35.78 -38.36
CA ILE A 309 -111.73 36.14 -38.28
C ILE A 309 -111.94 37.61 -38.63
N ILE A 310 -111.14 38.52 -38.06
CA ILE A 310 -111.21 39.96 -38.33
C ILE A 310 -111.00 40.25 -39.81
N VAL A 311 -109.98 39.65 -40.43
CA VAL A 311 -109.68 39.83 -41.86
C VAL A 311 -110.82 39.29 -42.73
N ALA A 312 -111.38 38.10 -42.41
CA ALA A 312 -112.52 37.55 -43.13
C ALA A 312 -113.75 38.47 -43.04
N LEU A 313 -114.03 39.03 -41.86
CA LEU A 313 -115.09 40.03 -41.64
C LEU A 313 -114.84 41.30 -42.47
N GLN A 314 -113.61 41.83 -42.48
CA GLN A 314 -113.25 42.99 -43.28
C GLN A 314 -113.49 42.75 -44.77
N ILE A 315 -113.07 41.59 -45.31
CA ILE A 315 -113.30 41.21 -46.71
C ILE A 315 -114.80 41.14 -47.01
N ALA A 316 -115.61 40.50 -46.15
CA ALA A 316 -117.06 40.41 -46.33
C ALA A 316 -117.75 41.80 -46.33
N ILE A 317 -117.31 42.71 -45.45
CA ILE A 317 -117.81 44.11 -45.40
C ILE A 317 -117.45 44.86 -46.69
N PHE A 318 -116.21 44.74 -47.18
CA PHE A 318 -115.79 45.37 -48.42
C PHE A 318 -116.52 44.81 -49.65
N ALA A 319 -116.75 43.49 -49.71
CA ALA A 319 -117.51 42.85 -50.77
C ALA A 319 -118.99 43.29 -50.81
N ARG A 320 -119.58 43.63 -49.65
CA ARG A 320 -120.98 44.12 -49.53
C ARG A 320 -121.15 45.60 -49.87
N ARG A 321 -120.08 46.40 -49.87
CA ARG A 321 -120.09 47.85 -50.18
C ARG A 321 -119.82 48.18 -51.67
N ARG A 322 -119.69 47.17 -52.53
CA ARG A 322 -119.73 47.30 -53.99
C ARG A 322 -121.11 46.92 -54.51
#